data_AF-J9VJW7-F1
#
_entry.id   AF-J9VJW7-F1
#
_cell.length_a   1.000
_cell.length_b   1.000
_cell.length_c   1.000
_cell.angle_alpha   90.00
_cell.angle_beta   90.00
_cell.angle_gamma   90.00
#
_symmetry.space_group_name_H-M   'P 1'
#
loop_
_entity.id
_entity.type
_entity.pdbx_description
1 polymer ?
#
loop_
_entity_poly.entity_id
_entity_poly.type
_entity_poly.pdbx_seq_one_letter_code
_entity_poly.pdbx_strand_id
1 'polypeptide(L)' 'MFGLRAWPTPIVKPLWPFMVSAVITTAGVWAVQEKAVSTPDALKDPKNPFAASKAKQNAH' A
#
# COMPACT_ATOMS: atom_id res chain seq x y z
N MET A 1 36.53 6.04 23.50
CA MET A 1 35.23 6.38 22.88
C MET A 1 34.44 5.09 22.75
N PHE A 2 33.36 4.92 23.52
CA PHE A 2 32.49 3.76 23.37
C PHE A 2 31.76 3.91 22.03
N GLY A 3 32.11 3.08 21.05
CA GLY A 3 31.46 3.09 19.73
C GLY A 3 29.96 2.78 19.85
N LEU A 4 29.18 3.20 18.85
CA LEU A 4 27.77 2.84 18.74
C LEU A 4 27.64 1.32 18.57
N ARG A 5 27.48 0.61 19.68
CA ARG A 5 27.19 -0.82 19.70
C ARG A 5 25.68 -0.99 19.64
N ALA A 6 25.21 -1.86 18.76
CA ALA A 6 23.81 -2.27 18.75
C ALA A 6 23.51 -3.09 20.02
N TRP A 7 22.49 -2.67 20.76
CA TRP A 7 21.98 -3.37 21.93
C TRP A 7 20.72 -4.15 21.52
N PRO A 8 20.48 -5.35 22.09
CA PRO A 8 19.32 -6.18 21.74
C PRO A 8 18.03 -5.62 22.36
N THR A 9 17.61 -4.43 21.93
CA THR A 9 16.38 -3.80 22.40
C THR A 9 15.16 -4.57 21.86
N PRO A 10 14.19 -4.92 22.72
CA PRO A 10 13.02 -5.69 22.28
C PRO A 10 12.05 -4.77 21.52
N ILE A 11 12.19 -4.70 20.20
CA ILE A 11 11.37 -3.85 19.32
C ILE A 11 10.08 -4.57 18.90
N VAL A 12 10.16 -5.85 18.53
CA VAL A 12 9.03 -6.63 18.00
C VAL A 12 7.92 -6.83 19.05
N LYS A 13 8.29 -7.24 20.28
CA LYS A 13 7.32 -7.58 21.33
C LYS A 13 6.36 -6.44 21.72
N PRO A 14 6.81 -5.19 21.88
CA PRO A 14 5.89 -4.08 22.13
C PRO A 14 5.28 -3.50 20.84
N LEU A 15 5.95 -3.56 19.69
CA LEU A 15 5.52 -2.86 18.48
C LEU A 15 4.75 -3.71 17.45
N TRP A 16 4.60 -5.02 17.67
CA TRP A 16 3.86 -5.88 16.74
C TRP A 16 2.43 -5.42 16.43
N PRO A 17 1.65 -4.80 17.35
CA PRO A 17 0.31 -4.34 16.99
C PRO A 17 0.36 -3.25 15.93
N PHE A 18 1.37 -2.37 15.96
CA PHE A 18 1.56 -1.33 14.94
C PHE A 18 1.97 -1.91 13.59
N MET A 19 2.84 -2.93 13.60
CA MET A 19 3.20 -3.65 12.37
C MET A 19 1.98 -4.33 11.74
N VAL A 20 1.13 -4.97 12.55
CA VAL A 20 -0.12 -5.59 12.08
C VAL A 20 -1.06 -4.53 11.52
N SER A 21 -1.26 -3.42 12.24
CA SER A 21 -2.09 -2.31 11.76
C SER A 21 -1.59 -1.75 10.43
N ALA A 22 -0.28 -1.58 10.26
CA ALA A 22 0.30 -1.12 8.99
C ALA A 22 -0.07 -2.07 7.83
N VAL A 23 0.08 -3.37 8.03
CA VAL A 23 -0.29 -4.38 7.02
C VAL A 23 -1.78 -4.29 6.67
N ILE A 24 -2.65 -4.20 7.69
CA ILE A 24 -4.10 -4.10 7.48
C ILE A 24 -4.46 -2.82 6.72
N THR A 25 -3.91 -1.67 7.13
CA THR A 25 -4.18 -0.39 6.48
C THR A 25 -3.71 -0.39 5.04
N THR A 26 -2.49 -0.88 4.76
CA THR A 26 -1.98 -0.95 3.39
C THR A 26 -2.83 -1.87 2.52
N ALA A 27 -3.23 -3.04 3.01
CA ALA A 27 -4.11 -3.94 2.28
C ALA A 27 -5.48 -3.31 1.99
N GLY A 28 -6.07 -2.62 2.97
CA GLY A 28 -7.34 -1.91 2.82
C GLY A 28 -7.25 -0.78 1.80
N VAL A 29 -6.23 0.08 1.89
CA VAL A 29 -5.99 1.17 0.94
C VAL A 29 -5.79 0.62 -0.46
N TRP A 30 -5.01 -0.45 -0.63
CA TRP A 30 -4.78 -1.07 -1.93
C TRP A 30 -6.10 -1.54 -2.58
N ALA A 31 -6.95 -2.24 -1.83
CA ALA A 31 -8.24 -2.71 -2.33
C ALA A 31 -9.16 -1.56 -2.75
N VAL A 32 -9.18 -0.45 -2.00
CA VAL A 32 -9.97 0.74 -2.35
C VAL A 32 -9.38 1.46 -3.55
N GLN A 33 -8.07 1.62 -3.61
CA GLN A 33 -7.37 2.27 -4.71
C GLN A 33 -7.65 1.56 -6.04
N GLU A 34 -7.62 0.22 -6.04
CA GLU A 34 -7.92 -0.59 -7.23
C GLU A 34 -9.27 -0.24 -7.86
N LYS A 35 -10.28 -0.01 -7.02
CA LYS A 35 -11.62 0.42 -7.47
C LYS A 35 -11.61 1.87 -7.93
N ALA A 36 -10.98 2.75 -7.17
CA ALA A 36 -10.93 4.18 -7.48
C ALA A 36 -10.30 4.46 -8.85
N VAL A 37 -9.18 3.81 -9.16
CA VAL A 37 -8.47 3.98 -10.44
C VAL A 37 -9.17 3.29 -11.62
N SER A 38 -10.19 2.47 -11.36
CA SER A 38 -10.98 1.78 -12.37
C SER A 38 -12.29 2.49 -12.70
N THR A 39 -12.59 3.61 -12.04
CA THR A 39 -13.80 4.40 -12.31
C THR A 39 -13.76 5.05 -13.70
N PRO A 40 -14.91 5.29 -14.37
CA PRO A 40 -14.93 5.84 -15.72
C PRO A 40 -14.22 7.19 -15.87
N ASP A 41 -14.28 8.03 -14.85
CA ASP A 41 -13.60 9.33 -14.85
C ASP A 41 -12.08 9.17 -14.65
N ALA A 42 -11.66 8.27 -13.76
CA ALA A 42 -10.24 7.97 -13.55
C ALA A 42 -9.59 7.27 -14.75
N LEU A 43 -10.34 6.49 -15.54
CA LEU A 43 -9.83 5.86 -16.76
C LEU A 43 -9.56 6.86 -17.89
N LYS A 44 -10.19 8.03 -17.85
CA LYS A 44 -9.98 9.10 -18.83
C LYS A 44 -8.84 10.04 -18.41
N ASP A 45 -8.37 9.96 -17.17
CA ASP A 45 -7.26 10.78 -16.68
C ASP A 45 -5.93 10.27 -17.28
N PRO A 46 -5.20 11.08 -18.07
CA PRO A 46 -3.91 10.69 -18.63
C PRO A 46 -2.83 10.42 -17.57
N LYS A 47 -3.03 10.85 -16.32
CA LYS A 47 -2.10 10.59 -15.21
C LYS A 47 -2.30 9.23 -14.56
N ASN A 48 -3.40 8.53 -14.85
CA ASN A 48 -3.66 7.20 -14.30
C ASN A 48 -2.82 6.16 -15.06
N PRO A 49 -1.73 5.63 -14.46
CA PRO A 49 -0.87 4.68 -15.16
C PRO A 49 -1.55 3.32 -15.39
N PHE A 50 -2.68 3.06 -14.73
CA PHE A 50 -3.42 1.81 -14.82
C PHE A 50 -4.57 1.87 -15.83
N ALA A 51 -4.88 3.03 -16.40
CA ALA A 51 -6.05 3.23 -17.26
C ALA A 51 -6.12 2.23 -18.43
N ALA A 52 -5.01 2.03 -19.16
CA ALA A 52 -4.97 1.11 -20.29
C ALA A 52 -5.16 -0.37 -19.89
N SER A 53 -4.55 -0.79 -18.78
CA SER A 53 -4.68 -2.16 -18.27
C SER A 53 -6.08 -2.43 -17.71
N LYS A 54 -6.66 -1.45 -17.02
CA LYS A 54 -8.01 -1.52 -16.46
C LYS A 54 -9.11 -1.45 -17.52
N ALA A 55 -8.96 -0.61 -18.54
CA ALA A 55 -9.87 -0.58 -19.67
C ALA A 55 -9.93 -1.94 -20.40
N LYS A 56 -8.80 -2.63 -20.56
CA LYS A 56 -8.74 -3.99 -21.12
C LYS A 56 -9.42 -5.02 -20.23
N GLN A 57 -9.20 -4.96 -18.90
CA GLN A 57 -9.85 -5.85 -17.95
C GLN A 57 -11.38 -5.66 -17.89
N ASN A 58 -11.86 -4.43 -18.04
CA ASN A 58 -13.29 -4.11 -18.02
C ASN A 58 -14.01 -4.42 -19.34
N ALA A 59 -13.27 -4.59 -20.44
CA ALA A 59 -13.81 -4.89 -21.76
C ALA A 59 -14.01 -6.41 -22.01
N HIS A 60 -13.70 -7.25 -21.02
CA HIS A 60 -13.67 -8.71 -21.12
C HIS A 60 -14.66 -9.36 -20.14
#